data_AF-A0A2T3Z6D3-F1
#
_entry.id   AF-A0A2T3Z6D3-F1
#
_cell.length_a   1.000
_cell.length_b   1.000
_cell.length_c   1.000
_cell.angle_alpha   90.00
_cell.angle_beta   90.00
_cell.angle_gamma   90.00
#
_symmetry.space_group_name_H-M   'P 1'
#
loop_
_entity.id
_entity.type
_entity.pdbx_description
1 polymer ?
#
loop_
_entity_poly.entity_id
_entity_poly.type
_entity_poly.pdbx_seq_one_letter_code
_entity_poly.pdbx_strand_id
1 'polypeptide(L)'
;MPVVNQPTKERKEKPALKKVNKVIQKNNNSILKAASRGAVSRQRGLISPDSTPEVEETRADANNARITKEKAEADLAEATKNLDDAIKTQSDAATSEEKKTADDQVKEATEKLEAAKRVMDQAKEEFEQIEARPNFELLLTDYISHILACDKDDYHKIIDVKPELKKAAEQSGVDESNIEAVVNWDGNPIGDLMEDDEVEIPVPTARVKKVYEKATPLVTQLKIDPSDSKAQEELMGLNKEIESGNEVDIKNDSQISNDQWVIDVDFLISLYKEGIDAMAIETRTKISGEIERYIKTHHLPEEWNLSTLHAFTSSKDASSGIPYDWHTALTERGERIIGIRRKGIDRYQVLVEFEENGVWIRELKPAMEVGDRDVRKYRENEKHLNIPTRLTNFFTTDRKCLKELLWITRSKKTFRDPSKRLTSPAADCCVQFSGGRFGAEGCICILTFSKFEQIRSKADAKTDIERVCKRDNIKPPWECVEAYKTDQATLTGVTDVSRSEPKAVDTGMAELRTMMANLTTVTKQNSEEIAALTRVSRSESKAVNTEIAELRTMMGTLITTMSNMNQNREKDNERFEALESKVKSLMDGAAKTG
;
A
#
# COMPACT_ATOMS: atom_id res chain seq x y z
N MET A 1 9.85 65.02 26.73
CA MET A 1 10.04 66.24 25.91
C MET A 1 10.11 65.82 24.45
N PRO A 2 9.28 66.39 23.55
CA PRO A 2 9.03 65.80 22.24
C PRO A 2 10.03 66.33 21.21
N VAL A 3 10.55 65.42 20.38
CA VAL A 3 11.34 65.76 19.18
C VAL A 3 10.45 65.62 17.95
N VAL A 4 10.45 66.71 17.20
CA VAL A 4 9.63 67.05 16.05
C VAL A 4 10.07 66.27 14.80
N ASN A 5 9.09 65.71 14.09
CA ASN A 5 9.21 65.17 12.74
C ASN A 5 9.48 66.29 11.71
N GLN A 6 10.45 66.08 10.82
CA GLN A 6 10.49 66.76 9.51
C GLN A 6 10.70 65.74 8.37
N PRO A 7 10.10 65.98 7.18
CA PRO A 7 10.14 65.06 6.05
C PRO A 7 11.28 65.38 5.09
N THR A 8 12.03 64.37 4.65
CA THR A 8 13.05 64.52 3.59
C THR A 8 12.50 64.18 2.21
N LYS A 9 12.81 65.10 1.29
CA LYS A 9 12.41 65.19 -0.11
C LYS A 9 12.96 64.07 -1.00
N GLU A 10 12.16 63.74 -2.00
CA GLU A 10 12.49 62.98 -3.21
C GLU A 10 13.74 63.55 -3.93
N ARG A 11 14.64 62.66 -4.33
CA ARG A 11 15.75 62.97 -5.25
C ARG A 11 15.70 61.99 -6.44
N LYS A 12 15.56 62.56 -7.63
CA LYS A 12 15.62 61.89 -8.93
C LYS A 12 17.06 61.49 -9.26
N GLU A 13 17.30 60.23 -9.62
CA GLU A 13 18.49 59.81 -10.35
C GLU A 13 18.11 58.92 -11.55
N LYS A 14 18.68 59.26 -12.72
CA LYS A 14 18.75 58.50 -13.98
C LYS A 14 20.27 58.26 -14.26
N PRO A 15 20.68 57.54 -15.33
CA PRO A 15 20.66 56.09 -15.54
C PRO A 15 22.07 55.57 -15.94
N ALA A 16 22.71 54.71 -15.14
CA ALA A 16 24.10 54.26 -15.39
C ALA A 16 24.28 52.74 -15.59
N LEU A 17 23.27 52.01 -16.07
CA LEU A 17 23.31 50.54 -16.22
C LEU A 17 23.04 50.02 -17.65
N LYS A 18 23.31 50.84 -18.68
CA LYS A 18 23.21 50.44 -20.10
C LYS A 18 24.55 50.26 -20.84
N LYS A 19 25.70 50.43 -20.16
CA LYS A 19 27.03 50.30 -20.80
C LYS A 19 27.81 49.02 -20.47
N VAL A 20 27.37 48.21 -19.50
CA VAL A 20 28.06 46.96 -19.12
C VAL A 20 27.64 45.77 -20.00
N ASN A 21 26.39 45.73 -20.48
CA ASN A 21 25.88 44.63 -21.30
C ASN A 21 26.34 44.62 -22.78
N LYS A 22 27.05 45.65 -23.25
CA LYS A 22 27.57 45.72 -24.64
C LYS A 22 29.01 45.22 -24.78
N VAL A 23 29.72 45.00 -23.67
CA VAL A 23 31.12 44.54 -23.64
C VAL A 23 31.19 43.01 -23.54
N ILE A 24 30.22 42.36 -22.90
CA ILE A 24 30.19 40.90 -22.72
C ILE A 24 29.80 40.15 -24.02
N GLN A 25 29.03 40.79 -24.92
CA GLN A 25 28.62 40.17 -26.20
C GLN A 25 29.69 40.15 -27.30
N LYS A 26 30.87 40.78 -27.12
CA LYS A 26 31.89 40.86 -28.18
C LYS A 26 33.05 39.87 -28.02
N ASN A 27 33.22 39.23 -26.85
CA ASN A 27 34.36 38.35 -26.58
C ASN A 27 34.12 36.86 -26.88
N ASN A 28 32.87 36.40 -26.99
CA ASN A 28 32.58 34.98 -27.20
C ASN A 28 32.69 34.51 -28.66
N ASN A 29 32.93 35.41 -29.61
CA ASN A 29 33.02 35.08 -31.04
C ASN A 29 34.46 34.97 -31.60
N SER A 30 35.50 34.85 -30.75
CA SER A 30 36.89 34.80 -31.22
C SER A 30 37.71 33.54 -30.87
N ILE A 31 37.16 32.56 -30.13
CA ILE A 31 37.93 31.42 -29.59
C ILE A 31 37.51 30.06 -30.21
N LEU A 32 37.13 30.04 -31.49
CA LEU A 32 36.86 28.79 -32.23
C LEU A 32 37.44 28.77 -33.65
N LYS A 33 38.64 29.36 -33.82
CA LYS A 33 39.43 29.24 -35.06
C LYS A 33 40.93 29.31 -34.76
N ALA A 34 41.52 28.22 -34.30
CA ALA A 34 42.93 27.87 -34.54
C ALA A 34 43.13 26.40 -34.18
N ALA A 35 43.68 25.66 -35.13
CA ALA A 35 43.76 24.21 -35.14
C ALA A 35 45.04 23.67 -34.48
N SER A 36 44.95 22.40 -34.06
CA SER A 36 45.92 21.30 -34.23
C SER A 36 47.44 21.56 -34.09
N ARG A 37 48.08 20.72 -33.25
CA ARG A 37 49.20 19.79 -33.55
C ARG A 37 50.05 19.50 -32.31
N GLY A 38 50.48 18.25 -32.15
CA GLY A 38 51.71 17.91 -31.43
C GLY A 38 51.60 16.73 -30.46
N ALA A 39 52.23 15.62 -30.84
CA ALA A 39 52.44 14.40 -30.05
C ALA A 39 53.67 14.51 -29.10
N VAL A 40 54.03 13.38 -28.45
CA VAL A 40 55.23 13.07 -27.61
C VAL A 40 54.98 13.26 -26.09
N SER A 41 55.46 12.50 -25.10
CA SER A 41 55.96 11.12 -24.85
C SER A 41 56.62 11.16 -23.43
N ARG A 42 56.63 10.01 -22.71
CA ARG A 42 57.45 9.63 -21.49
C ARG A 42 56.96 10.07 -20.10
N GLN A 43 56.57 9.10 -19.24
CA GLN A 43 57.33 8.39 -18.16
C GLN A 43 57.28 9.15 -16.81
N ARG A 44 57.24 8.58 -15.60
CA ARG A 44 57.08 7.23 -14.97
C ARG A 44 57.03 7.51 -13.44
N GLY A 45 56.43 6.62 -12.65
CA GLY A 45 56.65 6.51 -11.19
C GLY A 45 55.36 6.12 -10.45
N LEU A 46 54.94 4.85 -10.41
CA LEU A 46 55.33 3.75 -9.49
C LEU A 46 55.10 4.03 -8.00
N ILE A 47 54.04 3.42 -7.46
CA ILE A 47 53.91 2.96 -6.07
C ILE A 47 53.45 1.49 -6.14
N SER A 48 54.09 0.64 -5.34
CA SER A 48 54.04 -0.84 -5.34
C SER A 48 52.68 -1.46 -4.95
N PRO A 49 52.41 -2.73 -5.33
CA PRO A 49 51.17 -3.43 -5.04
C PRO A 49 51.24 -4.24 -3.73
N ASP A 50 50.10 -4.32 -3.03
CA ASP A 50 49.86 -5.27 -1.94
C ASP A 50 49.58 -6.68 -2.48
N SER A 51 50.02 -7.66 -1.69
CA SER A 51 50.04 -9.10 -1.95
C SER A 51 48.65 -9.69 -2.25
N THR A 52 48.56 -10.46 -3.33
CA THR A 52 47.40 -11.27 -3.71
C THR A 52 47.49 -12.65 -3.04
N PRO A 53 46.41 -13.20 -2.42
CA PRO A 53 46.38 -14.60 -2.01
C PRO A 53 46.01 -15.53 -3.17
N GLU A 54 46.47 -16.77 -3.02
CA GLU A 54 46.49 -17.93 -3.93
C GLU A 54 45.27 -18.12 -4.87
N VAL A 55 45.55 -18.17 -6.18
CA VAL A 55 44.59 -18.43 -7.27
C VAL A 55 44.78 -19.84 -7.86
N GLU A 56 45.53 -20.73 -7.21
CA GLU A 56 45.82 -22.05 -7.78
C GLU A 56 44.82 -23.14 -7.39
N GLU A 57 44.23 -23.10 -6.19
CA GLU A 57 43.25 -24.12 -5.73
C GLU A 57 41.93 -24.03 -6.50
N THR A 58 41.36 -22.82 -6.63
CA THR A 58 40.11 -22.59 -7.38
C THR A 58 40.24 -22.91 -8.87
N ARG A 59 41.45 -22.82 -9.43
CA ARG A 59 41.72 -23.16 -10.83
C ARG A 59 41.89 -24.66 -11.03
N ALA A 60 42.47 -25.35 -10.05
CA ALA A 60 42.54 -26.81 -10.03
C ALA A 60 41.15 -27.43 -9.92
N ASP A 61 40.28 -26.89 -9.05
CA ASP A 61 38.91 -27.38 -8.86
C ASP A 61 38.04 -27.13 -10.09
N ALA A 62 38.12 -25.95 -10.71
CA ALA A 62 37.41 -25.66 -11.94
C ALA A 62 37.86 -26.56 -13.11
N ASN A 63 39.15 -26.89 -13.17
CA ASN A 63 39.67 -27.80 -14.21
C ASN A 63 39.28 -29.26 -13.95
N ASN A 64 39.27 -29.71 -12.68
CA ASN A 64 38.79 -31.03 -12.31
C ASN A 64 37.30 -31.20 -12.63
N ALA A 65 36.48 -30.19 -12.34
CA ALA A 65 35.06 -30.17 -12.69
C ALA A 65 34.81 -30.24 -14.21
N ARG A 66 35.67 -29.59 -15.00
CA ARG A 66 35.61 -29.69 -16.47
C ARG A 66 35.95 -31.10 -16.96
N ILE A 67 36.99 -31.72 -16.39
CA ILE A 67 37.42 -33.09 -16.76
C ILE A 67 36.36 -34.12 -16.37
N THR A 68 35.71 -33.99 -15.21
CA THR A 68 34.60 -34.89 -14.83
C THR A 68 33.37 -34.73 -15.71
N LYS A 69 33.04 -33.50 -16.12
CA LYS A 69 31.95 -33.23 -17.06
C LYS A 69 32.23 -33.84 -18.44
N GLU A 70 33.42 -33.62 -19.00
CA GLU A 70 33.82 -34.21 -20.29
C GLU A 70 33.80 -35.74 -20.24
N LYS A 71 34.18 -36.34 -19.11
CA LYS A 71 34.11 -37.80 -18.92
C LYS A 71 32.67 -38.30 -18.87
N ALA A 72 31.77 -37.63 -18.16
CA ALA A 72 30.36 -38.01 -18.08
C ALA A 72 29.66 -37.89 -19.45
N GLU A 73 30.01 -36.86 -20.25
CA GLU A 73 29.50 -36.71 -21.61
C GLU A 73 30.04 -37.79 -22.56
N ALA A 74 31.30 -38.21 -22.39
CA ALA A 74 31.87 -39.32 -23.15
C ALA A 74 31.23 -40.67 -22.79
N ASP A 75 31.02 -40.94 -21.50
CA ASP A 75 30.38 -42.16 -21.00
C ASP A 75 28.91 -42.24 -21.47
N LEU A 76 28.20 -41.10 -21.51
CA LEU A 76 26.85 -41.01 -22.07
C LEU A 76 26.81 -41.25 -23.58
N ALA A 77 27.78 -40.71 -24.32
CA ALA A 77 27.91 -40.93 -25.77
C ALA A 77 28.21 -42.41 -26.09
N GLU A 78 29.04 -43.07 -25.29
CA GLU A 78 29.33 -44.50 -25.42
C GLU A 78 28.11 -45.37 -25.08
N ALA A 79 27.37 -45.04 -24.03
CA ALA A 79 26.12 -45.71 -23.69
C ALA A 79 25.06 -45.57 -24.80
N THR A 80 24.97 -44.39 -25.41
CA THR A 80 24.03 -44.13 -26.52
C THR A 80 24.42 -44.93 -27.77
N LYS A 81 25.72 -45.03 -28.06
CA LYS A 81 26.23 -45.83 -29.18
C LYS A 81 26.00 -47.34 -28.97
N ASN A 82 26.20 -47.83 -27.75
CA ASN A 82 25.93 -49.22 -27.39
C ASN A 82 24.42 -49.56 -27.49
N LEU A 83 23.55 -48.59 -27.22
CA LEU A 83 22.10 -48.73 -27.40
C LEU A 83 21.72 -48.79 -28.89
N ASP A 84 22.31 -47.93 -29.72
CA ASP A 84 22.10 -47.95 -31.18
C ASP A 84 22.58 -49.27 -31.81
N ASP A 85 23.73 -49.80 -31.37
CA ASP A 85 24.26 -51.08 -31.84
C ASP A 85 23.37 -52.27 -31.38
N ALA A 86 22.77 -52.20 -30.19
CA ALA A 86 21.81 -53.19 -29.70
C ALA A 86 20.48 -53.17 -30.49
N ILE A 87 19.96 -51.97 -30.80
CA ILE A 87 18.77 -51.78 -31.64
C ILE A 87 19.00 -52.31 -33.06
N LYS A 88 20.19 -52.07 -33.61
CA LYS A 88 20.57 -52.56 -34.94
C LYS A 88 20.68 -54.08 -34.99
N THR A 89 21.17 -54.71 -33.91
CA THR A 89 21.30 -56.17 -33.82
C THR A 89 19.93 -56.86 -33.67
N GLN A 90 18.92 -56.20 -33.10
CA GLN A 90 17.54 -56.71 -33.02
C GLN A 90 16.74 -56.50 -34.33
N SER A 91 17.06 -55.46 -35.13
CA SER A 91 16.40 -55.16 -36.41
C SER A 91 16.58 -56.23 -37.50
N ASP A 92 17.66 -57.01 -37.43
CA ASP A 92 18.04 -57.97 -38.49
C ASP A 92 17.46 -59.38 -38.27
N ALA A 93 16.78 -59.63 -37.13
CA ALA A 93 16.27 -60.96 -36.76
C ALA A 93 14.73 -61.11 -36.73
N ALA A 94 13.96 -60.04 -36.92
CA ALA A 94 12.50 -60.07 -36.70
C ALA A 94 11.65 -59.86 -37.96
N THR A 95 10.54 -60.61 -38.05
CA THR A 95 9.57 -60.61 -39.15
C THR A 95 8.71 -59.33 -39.22
N SER A 96 8.17 -59.06 -40.41
CA SER A 96 7.51 -57.79 -40.84
C SER A 96 6.39 -57.23 -39.96
N GLU A 97 5.78 -57.98 -39.04
CA GLU A 97 4.74 -57.47 -38.14
C GLU A 97 5.28 -57.01 -36.78
N GLU A 98 6.36 -57.62 -36.26
CA GLU A 98 7.00 -57.21 -35.00
C GLU A 98 7.77 -55.88 -35.15
N LYS A 99 8.22 -55.58 -36.38
CA LYS A 99 8.96 -54.35 -36.69
C LYS A 99 8.10 -53.09 -36.55
N LYS A 100 6.81 -53.18 -36.89
CA LYS A 100 5.89 -52.02 -36.79
C LYS A 100 5.53 -51.69 -35.35
N THR A 101 5.35 -52.71 -34.50
CA THR A 101 5.07 -52.51 -33.08
C THR A 101 6.30 -52.02 -32.31
N ALA A 102 7.50 -52.48 -32.69
CA ALA A 102 8.75 -51.99 -32.13
C ALA A 102 9.02 -50.52 -32.53
N ASP A 103 8.81 -50.15 -33.80
CA ASP A 103 8.98 -48.77 -34.26
C ASP A 103 7.99 -47.79 -33.59
N ASP A 104 6.74 -48.21 -33.37
CA ASP A 104 5.74 -47.40 -32.65
C ASP A 104 6.12 -47.22 -31.16
N GLN A 105 6.65 -48.26 -30.50
CA GLN A 105 7.13 -48.19 -29.11
C GLN A 105 8.40 -47.34 -28.97
N VAL A 106 9.33 -47.43 -29.93
CA VAL A 106 10.53 -46.57 -29.95
C VAL A 106 10.12 -45.12 -30.15
N LYS A 107 9.17 -44.83 -31.05
CA LYS A 107 8.68 -43.48 -31.26
C LYS A 107 8.02 -42.90 -29.99
N GLU A 108 7.19 -43.67 -29.31
CA GLU A 108 6.57 -43.26 -28.04
C GLU A 108 7.63 -43.03 -26.95
N ALA A 109 8.65 -43.89 -26.86
CA ALA A 109 9.75 -43.72 -25.91
C ALA A 109 10.60 -42.48 -26.20
N THR A 110 10.85 -42.17 -27.48
CA THR A 110 11.60 -40.98 -27.90
C THR A 110 10.82 -39.69 -27.59
N GLU A 111 9.51 -39.69 -27.83
CA GLU A 111 8.63 -38.55 -27.51
C GLU A 111 8.55 -38.32 -25.99
N LYS A 112 8.51 -39.38 -25.18
CA LYS A 112 8.57 -39.29 -23.72
C LYS A 112 9.92 -38.78 -23.22
N LEU A 113 11.02 -39.19 -23.85
CA LEU A 113 12.37 -38.73 -23.50
C LEU A 113 12.57 -37.25 -23.84
N GLU A 114 12.07 -36.77 -24.98
CA GLU A 114 12.09 -35.35 -25.32
C GLU A 114 11.19 -34.52 -24.40
N ALA A 115 10.03 -35.04 -23.99
CA ALA A 115 9.17 -34.38 -23.01
C ALA A 115 9.85 -34.27 -21.65
N ALA A 116 10.53 -35.32 -21.19
CA ALA A 116 11.29 -35.30 -19.93
C ALA A 116 12.45 -34.29 -19.98
N LYS A 117 13.19 -34.23 -21.11
CA LYS A 117 14.25 -33.23 -21.30
C LYS A 117 13.72 -31.79 -21.23
N ARG A 118 12.56 -31.50 -21.84
CA ARG A 118 11.94 -30.17 -21.77
C ARG A 118 11.53 -29.78 -20.34
N VAL A 119 10.99 -30.72 -19.57
CA VAL A 119 10.64 -30.47 -18.16
C VAL A 119 11.89 -30.21 -17.33
N MET A 120 12.99 -30.93 -17.58
CA MET A 120 14.27 -30.70 -16.91
C MET A 120 14.90 -29.36 -17.28
N ASP A 121 14.88 -28.98 -18.56
CA ASP A 121 15.38 -27.68 -19.02
C ASP A 121 14.56 -26.53 -18.42
N GLN A 122 13.24 -26.70 -18.32
CA GLN A 122 12.34 -25.73 -17.70
C GLN A 122 12.56 -25.61 -16.18
N ALA A 123 12.73 -26.72 -15.48
CA ALA A 123 13.05 -26.72 -14.05
C ALA A 123 14.43 -26.08 -13.77
N LYS A 124 15.39 -26.27 -14.68
CA LYS A 124 16.72 -25.67 -14.60
C LYS A 124 16.69 -24.15 -14.83
N GLU A 125 15.87 -23.69 -15.79
CA GLU A 125 15.64 -22.26 -16.04
C GLU A 125 14.90 -21.59 -14.86
N GLU A 126 13.94 -22.28 -14.25
CA GLU A 126 13.25 -21.81 -13.03
C GLU A 126 14.21 -21.77 -11.82
N PHE A 127 15.09 -22.75 -11.69
CA PHE A 127 16.13 -22.79 -10.65
C PHE A 127 17.14 -21.64 -10.77
N GLU A 128 17.66 -21.38 -11.98
CA GLU A 128 18.56 -20.24 -12.25
C GLU A 128 17.88 -18.88 -11.98
N GLN A 129 16.54 -18.79 -12.13
CA GLN A 129 15.76 -17.60 -11.77
C GLN A 129 15.49 -17.45 -10.26
N ILE A 130 15.53 -18.54 -9.49
CA ILE A 130 15.34 -18.54 -8.03
C ILE A 130 16.65 -18.20 -7.31
N GLU A 131 17.80 -18.72 -7.78
CA GLU A 131 19.13 -18.43 -7.23
C GLU A 131 19.51 -16.94 -7.30
N ALA A 132 18.93 -16.19 -8.25
CA ALA A 132 19.13 -14.75 -8.41
C ALA A 132 18.31 -13.87 -7.43
N ARG A 133 17.48 -14.44 -6.54
CA ARG A 133 16.57 -13.69 -5.66
C ARG A 133 17.07 -13.61 -4.21
N PRO A 134 16.86 -12.49 -3.50
CA PRO A 134 17.00 -12.47 -2.05
C PRO A 134 15.94 -13.40 -1.43
N ASN A 135 16.35 -14.25 -0.47
CA ASN A 135 15.57 -15.30 0.21
C ASN A 135 15.53 -16.70 -0.46
N PHE A 136 16.62 -17.11 -1.10
CA PHE A 136 16.79 -18.44 -1.71
C PHE A 136 16.43 -19.60 -0.75
N GLU A 137 16.83 -19.51 0.53
CA GLU A 137 16.58 -20.53 1.55
C GLU A 137 15.08 -20.82 1.75
N LEU A 138 14.25 -19.78 1.90
CA LEU A 138 12.80 -19.90 2.05
C LEU A 138 12.12 -20.52 0.83
N LEU A 139 12.58 -20.15 -0.37
CA LEU A 139 12.05 -20.70 -1.63
C LEU A 139 12.45 -22.17 -1.80
N LEU A 140 13.64 -22.55 -1.34
CA LEU A 140 14.10 -23.93 -1.38
C LEU A 140 13.36 -24.81 -0.36
N THR A 141 13.04 -24.29 0.82
CA THR A 141 12.18 -24.98 1.81
C THR A 141 10.78 -25.22 1.27
N ASP A 142 10.16 -24.21 0.65
CA ASP A 142 8.82 -24.34 0.07
C ASP A 142 8.79 -25.35 -1.10
N TYR A 143 9.84 -25.35 -1.94
CA TYR A 143 10.01 -26.33 -3.00
C TYR A 143 10.20 -27.76 -2.47
N ILE A 144 10.97 -27.93 -1.38
CA ILE A 144 11.12 -29.22 -0.68
C ILE A 144 9.77 -29.69 -0.13
N SER A 145 8.99 -28.82 0.51
CA SER A 145 7.65 -29.17 1.00
C SER A 145 6.71 -29.58 -0.14
N HIS A 146 6.80 -28.92 -1.29
CA HIS A 146 6.02 -29.29 -2.46
C HIS A 146 6.40 -30.67 -3.01
N ILE A 147 7.70 -30.98 -3.07
CA ILE A 147 8.22 -32.30 -3.47
C ILE A 147 7.70 -33.41 -2.56
N LEU A 148 7.70 -33.19 -1.24
CA LEU A 148 7.25 -34.19 -0.25
C LEU A 148 5.73 -34.44 -0.30
N ALA A 149 4.98 -33.49 -0.88
CA ALA A 149 3.54 -33.59 -1.11
C ALA A 149 3.17 -34.20 -2.48
N CYS A 150 4.12 -34.46 -3.37
CA CYS A 150 3.86 -35.05 -4.68
C CYS A 150 3.45 -36.52 -4.57
N ASP A 151 2.54 -36.95 -5.45
CA ASP A 151 2.13 -38.34 -5.57
C ASP A 151 3.23 -39.24 -6.12
N LYS A 152 3.11 -40.54 -5.84
CA LYS A 152 4.08 -41.60 -6.17
C LYS A 152 4.46 -41.69 -7.64
N ASP A 153 3.60 -41.21 -8.54
CA ASP A 153 3.83 -41.23 -9.99
C ASP A 153 4.93 -40.25 -10.44
N ASP A 154 5.23 -39.22 -9.65
CA ASP A 154 6.31 -38.25 -9.91
C ASP A 154 7.61 -38.56 -9.16
N TYR A 155 7.58 -39.52 -8.22
CA TYR A 155 8.74 -39.95 -7.43
C TYR A 155 9.95 -40.34 -8.28
N HIS A 156 9.71 -41.02 -9.41
CA HIS A 156 10.79 -41.45 -10.32
C HIS A 156 11.54 -40.28 -10.96
N LYS A 157 10.88 -39.13 -11.15
CA LYS A 157 11.52 -37.91 -11.66
C LYS A 157 12.34 -37.20 -10.58
N ILE A 158 11.93 -37.36 -9.31
CA ILE A 158 12.55 -36.70 -8.16
C ILE A 158 13.81 -37.46 -7.69
N ILE A 159 13.83 -38.80 -7.77
CA ILE A 159 15.01 -39.62 -7.42
C ILE A 159 16.27 -39.14 -8.15
N ASP A 160 16.16 -38.83 -9.44
CA ASP A 160 17.32 -38.50 -10.27
C ASP A 160 17.95 -37.16 -9.88
N VAL A 161 17.17 -36.24 -9.29
CA VAL A 161 17.63 -34.90 -8.82
C VAL A 161 17.90 -34.82 -7.32
N LYS A 162 17.57 -35.86 -6.52
CA LYS A 162 17.82 -35.89 -5.05
C LYS A 162 19.25 -35.52 -4.64
N PRO A 163 20.33 -36.00 -5.30
CA PRO A 163 21.70 -35.68 -4.89
C PRO A 163 22.04 -34.19 -5.09
N GLU A 164 21.50 -33.59 -6.16
CA GLU A 164 21.71 -32.18 -6.50
C GLU A 164 20.92 -31.28 -5.55
N LEU A 165 19.68 -31.67 -5.22
CA LEU A 165 18.83 -30.98 -4.25
C LEU A 165 19.45 -31.00 -2.84
N LYS A 166 19.95 -32.15 -2.39
CA LYS A 166 20.65 -32.28 -1.11
C LYS A 166 21.83 -31.30 -1.02
N LYS A 167 22.68 -31.29 -2.05
CA LYS A 167 23.86 -30.41 -2.08
C LYS A 167 23.47 -28.94 -2.08
N ALA A 168 22.43 -28.55 -2.80
CA ALA A 168 21.92 -27.17 -2.81
C ALA A 168 21.34 -26.76 -1.46
N ALA A 169 20.61 -27.65 -0.78
CA ALA A 169 20.05 -27.42 0.54
C ALA A 169 21.13 -27.24 1.62
N GLU A 170 22.15 -28.10 1.62
CA GLU A 170 23.32 -27.98 2.50
C GLU A 170 24.06 -26.65 2.30
N GLN A 171 24.24 -26.22 1.04
CA GLN A 171 24.93 -24.97 0.71
C GLN A 171 24.13 -23.71 1.09
N SER A 172 22.82 -23.85 1.28
CA SER A 172 21.90 -22.75 1.54
C SER A 172 21.47 -22.63 3.00
N GLY A 173 21.97 -23.52 3.87
CA GLY A 173 21.64 -23.49 5.30
C GLY A 173 20.26 -24.05 5.66
N VAL A 174 19.62 -24.79 4.75
CA VAL A 174 18.36 -25.49 5.05
C VAL A 174 18.59 -26.49 6.18
N ASP A 175 17.65 -26.56 7.11
CA ASP A 175 17.75 -27.45 8.27
C ASP A 175 17.97 -28.91 7.85
N GLU A 176 18.94 -29.58 8.50
CA GLU A 176 19.33 -30.96 8.21
C GLU A 176 18.14 -31.94 8.31
N SER A 177 17.15 -31.66 9.17
CA SER A 177 15.94 -32.50 9.28
C SER A 177 15.11 -32.51 8.00
N ASN A 178 15.02 -31.37 7.29
CA ASN A 178 14.32 -31.27 6.01
C ASN A 178 15.12 -31.94 4.89
N ILE A 179 16.45 -31.86 4.95
CA ILE A 179 17.36 -32.54 4.01
C ILE A 179 17.22 -34.05 4.16
N GLU A 180 17.27 -34.56 5.39
CA GLU A 180 17.09 -35.97 5.69
C GLU A 180 15.70 -36.48 5.30
N ALA A 181 14.64 -35.67 5.50
CA ALA A 181 13.28 -36.02 5.09
C ALA A 181 13.20 -36.29 3.57
N VAL A 182 13.81 -35.45 2.73
CA VAL A 182 13.81 -35.64 1.26
C VAL A 182 14.71 -36.80 0.83
N VAL A 183 15.87 -36.96 1.46
CA VAL A 183 16.80 -38.06 1.17
C VAL A 183 16.12 -39.40 1.46
N ASN A 184 15.46 -39.51 2.61
CA ASN A 184 14.83 -40.73 3.09
C ASN A 184 13.40 -40.95 2.56
N TRP A 185 12.85 -39.99 1.82
CA TRP A 185 11.50 -40.08 1.25
C TRP A 185 11.39 -41.24 0.25
N ASP A 186 10.42 -42.13 0.44
CA ASP A 186 10.23 -43.36 -0.35
C ASP A 186 9.17 -43.22 -1.46
N GLY A 187 8.69 -41.99 -1.69
CA GLY A 187 7.69 -41.67 -2.71
C GLY A 187 6.25 -41.83 -2.27
N ASN A 188 5.99 -42.21 -1.02
CA ASN A 188 4.65 -42.05 -0.46
C ASN A 188 4.52 -40.63 0.10
N PRO A 189 3.44 -39.88 -0.23
CA PRO A 189 3.24 -38.55 0.33
C PRO A 189 3.31 -38.66 1.85
N ILE A 190 4.22 -37.90 2.46
CA ILE A 190 4.32 -37.90 3.91
C ILE A 190 3.15 -37.06 4.40
N GLY A 191 2.01 -37.72 4.61
CA GLY A 191 0.83 -37.10 5.20
C GLY A 191 1.25 -36.45 6.51
N ASP A 192 1.09 -35.13 6.57
CA ASP A 192 1.39 -34.24 7.68
C ASP A 192 2.57 -34.73 8.54
N LEU A 193 3.78 -34.44 8.06
CA LEU A 193 4.99 -34.50 8.87
C LEU A 193 4.74 -33.74 10.18
N MET A 194 4.64 -34.52 11.26
CA MET A 194 4.56 -34.15 12.68
C MET A 194 3.15 -34.05 13.27
N GLU A 195 2.39 -35.16 13.28
CA GLU A 195 1.69 -35.50 14.53
C GLU A 195 2.74 -36.08 15.48
N ASP A 196 3.42 -35.20 16.23
CA ASP A 196 3.87 -35.57 17.57
C ASP A 196 2.66 -36.22 18.27
N ASP A 197 2.88 -37.20 19.13
CA ASP A 197 1.86 -37.67 20.07
C ASP A 197 1.47 -36.48 20.98
N GLU A 198 0.72 -35.50 20.46
CA GLU A 198 0.21 -34.36 21.19
C GLU A 198 -0.65 -34.96 22.28
N VAL A 199 -0.12 -34.91 23.50
CA VAL A 199 -0.81 -35.35 24.71
C VAL A 199 -2.17 -34.68 24.70
N GLU A 200 -3.21 -35.45 24.42
CA GLU A 200 -4.56 -34.94 24.23
C GLU A 200 -4.98 -34.24 25.53
N ILE A 201 -5.02 -32.91 25.48
CA ILE A 201 -5.38 -32.07 26.61
C ILE A 201 -6.81 -32.47 27.01
N PRO A 202 -7.07 -32.85 28.28
CA PRO A 202 -8.39 -33.27 28.71
C PRO A 202 -9.43 -32.16 28.55
N VAL A 203 -10.69 -32.54 28.31
CA VAL A 203 -11.79 -31.59 28.17
C VAL A 203 -12.00 -30.79 29.47
N PRO A 204 -12.12 -29.45 29.41
CA PRO A 204 -12.28 -28.61 30.59
C PRO A 204 -13.52 -28.95 31.42
N THR A 205 -13.37 -28.92 32.74
CA THR A 205 -14.49 -29.10 33.67
C THR A 205 -15.50 -27.95 33.58
N ALA A 206 -16.72 -28.16 34.08
CA ALA A 206 -17.76 -27.13 34.10
C ALA A 206 -17.35 -25.87 34.91
N ARG A 207 -16.45 -26.02 35.89
CA ARG A 207 -15.86 -24.90 36.63
C ARG A 207 -15.00 -24.04 35.71
N VAL A 208 -14.06 -24.66 35.00
CA VAL A 208 -13.15 -23.97 34.08
C VAL A 208 -13.91 -23.30 32.95
N LYS A 209 -14.95 -23.95 32.39
CA LYS A 209 -15.81 -23.34 31.37
C LYS A 209 -16.47 -22.03 31.84
N LYS A 210 -16.91 -21.95 33.10
CA LYS A 210 -17.43 -20.70 33.68
C LYS A 210 -16.36 -19.61 33.82
N VAL A 211 -15.11 -20.00 34.07
CA VAL A 211 -13.98 -19.05 34.09
C VAL A 211 -13.71 -18.54 32.67
N TYR A 212 -13.75 -19.42 31.67
CA TYR A 212 -13.63 -19.03 30.26
C TYR A 212 -14.75 -18.05 29.84
N GLU A 213 -16.00 -18.27 30.25
CA GLU A 213 -17.10 -17.32 30.01
C GLU A 213 -16.83 -15.93 30.62
N LYS A 214 -16.24 -15.87 31.83
CA LYS A 214 -15.81 -14.60 32.44
C LYS A 214 -14.62 -13.97 31.71
N ALA A 215 -13.71 -14.79 31.18
CA ALA A 215 -12.52 -14.35 30.47
C ALA A 215 -12.82 -13.83 29.06
N THR A 216 -13.84 -14.35 28.37
CA THR A 216 -14.23 -13.93 27.02
C THR A 216 -14.27 -12.41 26.80
N PRO A 217 -14.97 -11.59 27.60
CA PRO A 217 -14.99 -10.15 27.38
C PRO A 217 -13.60 -9.51 27.51
N LEU A 218 -12.72 -10.04 28.37
CA LEU A 218 -11.36 -9.54 28.55
C LEU A 218 -10.45 -9.94 27.38
N VAL A 219 -10.56 -11.19 26.91
CA VAL A 219 -9.85 -11.63 25.70
C VAL A 219 -10.34 -10.85 24.47
N THR A 220 -11.63 -10.55 24.41
CA THR A 220 -12.19 -9.68 23.35
C THR A 220 -11.65 -8.25 23.43
N GLN A 221 -11.36 -7.75 24.62
CA GLN A 221 -10.69 -6.47 24.79
C GLN A 221 -9.23 -6.53 24.33
N LEU A 222 -8.48 -7.58 24.71
CA LEU A 222 -7.08 -7.77 24.27
C LEU A 222 -6.92 -7.97 22.77
N LYS A 223 -7.93 -8.53 22.12
CA LYS A 223 -8.02 -8.58 20.66
C LYS A 223 -8.05 -7.21 19.99
N ILE A 224 -8.65 -6.21 20.65
CA ILE A 224 -8.76 -4.83 20.14
C ILE A 224 -7.52 -4.03 20.55
N ASP A 225 -7.11 -4.16 21.81
CA ASP A 225 -5.92 -3.52 22.38
C ASP A 225 -5.10 -4.55 23.17
N PRO A 226 -4.09 -5.17 22.54
CA PRO A 226 -3.23 -6.14 23.21
C PRO A 226 -2.44 -5.54 24.38
N SER A 227 -2.36 -4.21 24.49
CA SER A 227 -1.64 -3.51 25.55
C SER A 227 -2.52 -3.10 26.74
N ASP A 228 -3.79 -3.49 26.77
CA ASP A 228 -4.71 -3.18 27.87
C ASP A 228 -4.29 -3.89 29.17
N SER A 229 -3.50 -3.18 29.99
CA SER A 229 -2.93 -3.73 31.24
C SER A 229 -3.99 -4.20 32.22
N LYS A 230 -5.19 -3.61 32.20
CA LYS A 230 -6.27 -3.98 33.10
C LYS A 230 -6.87 -5.33 32.70
N ALA A 231 -7.12 -5.52 31.40
CA ALA A 231 -7.60 -6.81 30.88
C ALA A 231 -6.58 -7.94 31.15
N GLN A 232 -5.28 -7.65 31.00
CA GLN A 232 -4.21 -8.60 31.32
C GLN A 232 -4.20 -8.98 32.82
N GLU A 233 -4.27 -8.00 33.72
CA GLU A 233 -4.26 -8.24 35.17
C GLU A 233 -5.49 -9.04 35.62
N GLU A 234 -6.67 -8.74 35.07
CA GLU A 234 -7.90 -9.47 35.38
C GLU A 234 -7.85 -10.92 34.86
N LEU A 235 -7.29 -11.17 33.67
CA LEU A 235 -7.08 -12.52 33.14
C LEU A 235 -6.10 -13.34 33.98
N MET A 236 -5.01 -12.72 34.45
CA MET A 236 -4.08 -13.36 35.39
C MET A 236 -4.79 -13.70 36.72
N GLY A 237 -5.74 -12.88 37.16
CA GLY A 237 -6.60 -13.19 38.30
C GLY A 237 -7.48 -14.42 38.07
N LEU A 238 -8.03 -14.57 36.86
CA LEU A 238 -8.83 -15.74 36.48
C LEU A 238 -7.98 -17.01 36.35
N ASN A 239 -6.74 -16.91 35.86
CA ASN A 239 -5.81 -18.04 35.83
C ASN A 239 -5.52 -18.58 37.25
N LYS A 240 -5.36 -17.70 38.24
CA LYS A 240 -5.23 -18.12 39.65
C LYS A 240 -6.47 -18.85 40.17
N GLU A 241 -7.68 -18.50 39.71
CA GLU A 241 -8.93 -19.22 40.02
C GLU A 241 -8.93 -20.63 39.39
N ILE A 242 -8.35 -20.78 38.19
CA ILE A 242 -8.17 -22.07 37.51
C ILE A 242 -7.20 -22.95 38.30
N GLU A 243 -5.97 -22.46 38.53
CA GLU A 243 -4.89 -23.12 39.27
C GLU A 243 -5.37 -23.58 40.66
N SER A 244 -5.97 -22.68 41.44
CA SER A 244 -6.44 -23.01 42.79
C SER A 244 -7.48 -24.13 42.81
N GLY A 245 -8.31 -24.23 41.76
CA GLY A 245 -9.26 -25.34 41.66
C GLY A 245 -8.63 -26.61 41.11
N ASN A 246 -7.62 -26.51 40.24
CA ASN A 246 -6.85 -27.66 39.78
C ASN A 246 -6.13 -28.33 40.95
N GLU A 247 -5.60 -27.57 41.91
CA GLU A 247 -5.02 -28.12 43.15
C GLU A 247 -6.01 -28.98 43.95
N VAL A 248 -7.30 -28.64 43.93
CA VAL A 248 -8.36 -29.43 44.58
C VAL A 248 -8.67 -30.67 43.76
N ASP A 249 -8.70 -30.55 42.44
CA ASP A 249 -8.99 -31.65 41.52
C ASP A 249 -7.84 -32.68 41.52
N ILE A 250 -6.58 -32.25 41.60
CA ILE A 250 -5.36 -33.09 41.74
C ILE A 250 -5.44 -34.03 42.95
N LYS A 251 -6.01 -33.56 44.06
CA LYS A 251 -6.17 -34.39 45.27
C LYS A 251 -7.18 -35.52 45.09
N ASN A 252 -8.08 -35.38 44.12
CA ASN A 252 -9.14 -36.34 43.83
C ASN A 252 -8.85 -37.18 42.58
N ASP A 253 -8.05 -36.66 41.65
CA ASP A 253 -7.66 -37.30 40.38
C ASP A 253 -6.21 -36.93 40.02
N SER A 254 -5.33 -37.94 40.00
CA SER A 254 -3.88 -37.76 39.85
C SER A 254 -3.42 -37.42 38.43
N GLN A 255 -4.33 -37.31 37.46
CA GLN A 255 -3.98 -37.05 36.06
C GLN A 255 -4.03 -35.58 35.63
N ILE A 256 -4.53 -34.68 36.50
CA ILE A 256 -4.64 -33.25 36.18
C ILE A 256 -3.33 -32.55 36.58
N SER A 257 -2.73 -31.76 35.69
CA SER A 257 -1.61 -30.87 36.05
C SER A 257 -2.11 -29.57 36.69
N ASN A 258 -1.28 -28.90 37.48
CA ASN A 258 -1.66 -27.60 38.06
C ASN A 258 -1.94 -26.55 36.98
N ASP A 259 -1.16 -26.60 35.89
CA ASP A 259 -1.22 -25.65 34.78
C ASP A 259 -2.27 -26.05 33.73
N GLN A 260 -3.01 -27.12 34.00
CA GLN A 260 -4.03 -27.62 33.09
C GLN A 260 -5.12 -26.56 32.86
N TRP A 261 -5.40 -26.24 31.60
CA TRP A 261 -6.41 -25.24 31.20
C TRP A 261 -6.09 -23.78 31.58
N VAL A 262 -4.87 -23.48 32.02
CA VAL A 262 -4.44 -22.08 32.23
C VAL A 262 -4.40 -21.37 30.88
N ILE A 263 -4.89 -20.13 30.83
CA ILE A 263 -4.90 -19.31 29.62
C ILE A 263 -3.50 -18.71 29.44
N ASP A 264 -2.80 -19.03 28.34
CA ASP A 264 -1.53 -18.38 28.03
C ASP A 264 -1.78 -16.97 27.46
N VAL A 265 -1.89 -16.00 28.38
CA VAL A 265 -2.20 -14.61 28.05
C VAL A 265 -1.08 -13.99 27.20
N ASP A 266 0.19 -14.30 27.50
CA ASP A 266 1.34 -13.71 26.81
C ASP A 266 1.45 -14.21 25.36
N PHE A 267 1.18 -15.50 25.15
CA PHE A 267 1.08 -16.08 23.81
C PHE A 267 -0.04 -15.42 22.99
N LEU A 268 -1.25 -15.31 23.57
CA LEU A 268 -2.39 -14.69 22.90
C LEU A 268 -2.12 -13.21 22.58
N ILE A 269 -1.53 -12.44 23.50
CA ILE A 269 -1.17 -11.04 23.28
C ILE A 269 -0.16 -10.92 22.14
N SER A 270 0.86 -11.78 22.13
CA SER A 270 1.90 -11.75 21.10
C SER A 270 1.30 -11.98 19.72
N LEU A 271 0.44 -12.99 19.57
CA LEU A 271 -0.23 -13.27 18.30
C LEU A 271 -1.27 -12.22 17.91
N TYR A 272 -2.03 -11.67 18.85
CA TYR A 272 -2.95 -10.57 18.54
C TYR A 272 -2.20 -9.32 18.08
N LYS A 273 -1.10 -8.98 18.74
CA LYS A 273 -0.26 -7.84 18.36
C LYS A 273 0.33 -8.04 16.97
N GLU A 274 0.90 -9.22 16.70
CA GLU A 274 1.44 -9.54 15.38
C GLU A 274 0.35 -9.53 14.30
N GLY A 275 -0.84 -10.07 14.61
CA GLY A 275 -1.99 -10.08 13.69
C GLY A 275 -2.52 -8.69 13.35
N ILE A 276 -2.51 -7.77 14.33
CA ILE A 276 -2.90 -6.36 14.14
C ILE A 276 -1.84 -5.61 13.30
N ASP A 277 -0.56 -5.80 13.61
CA ASP A 277 0.55 -5.11 12.96
C ASP A 277 0.86 -5.67 11.55
N ALA A 278 0.45 -6.90 11.26
CA ALA A 278 0.62 -7.52 9.96
C ALA A 278 -0.10 -6.75 8.85
N MET A 279 0.67 -6.23 7.88
CA MET A 279 0.15 -5.53 6.71
C MET A 279 -0.18 -6.49 5.53
N ALA A 280 0.45 -7.66 5.50
CA ALA A 280 0.24 -8.67 4.46
C ALA A 280 -0.87 -9.65 4.85
N ILE A 281 -1.73 -10.00 3.89
CA ILE A 281 -2.84 -10.93 4.08
C ILE A 281 -2.33 -12.32 4.48
N GLU A 282 -1.27 -12.80 3.82
CA GLU A 282 -0.66 -14.11 4.08
C GLU A 282 -0.19 -14.26 5.54
N THR A 283 0.49 -13.23 6.07
CA THR A 283 0.93 -13.21 7.47
C THR A 283 -0.26 -13.28 8.43
N ARG A 284 -1.35 -12.54 8.14
CA ARG A 284 -2.57 -12.61 8.97
C ARG A 284 -3.23 -13.99 8.93
N THR A 285 -3.30 -14.62 7.76
CA THR A 285 -3.87 -15.97 7.62
C THR A 285 -3.06 -16.98 8.42
N LYS A 286 -1.72 -16.89 8.37
CA LYS A 286 -0.84 -17.75 9.17
C LYS A 286 -1.09 -17.58 10.67
N ILE A 287 -1.09 -16.35 11.17
CA ILE A 287 -1.33 -16.04 12.58
C ILE A 287 -2.72 -16.51 13.03
N SER A 288 -3.75 -16.30 12.20
CA SER A 288 -5.10 -16.79 12.49
C SER A 288 -5.14 -18.31 12.61
N GLY A 289 -4.42 -19.02 11.74
CA GLY A 289 -4.30 -20.49 11.81
C GLY A 289 -3.58 -20.96 13.08
N GLU A 290 -2.55 -20.25 13.53
CA GLU A 290 -1.84 -20.57 14.78
C GLU A 290 -2.74 -20.39 16.01
N ILE A 291 -3.53 -19.32 16.06
CA ILE A 291 -4.50 -19.10 17.15
C ILE A 291 -5.60 -20.16 17.12
N GLU A 292 -6.12 -20.50 15.94
CA GLU A 292 -7.16 -21.51 15.80
C GLU A 292 -6.68 -22.89 16.26
N ARG A 293 -5.45 -23.25 15.89
CA ARG A 293 -4.81 -24.48 16.38
C ARG A 293 -4.69 -24.45 17.90
N TYR A 294 -4.17 -23.36 18.46
CA TYR A 294 -4.03 -23.21 19.91
C TYR A 294 -5.38 -23.35 20.65
N ILE A 295 -6.43 -22.69 20.15
CA ILE A 295 -7.79 -22.76 20.71
C ILE A 295 -8.32 -24.20 20.69
N LYS A 296 -8.15 -24.90 19.57
CA LYS A 296 -8.61 -26.26 19.39
C LYS A 296 -7.87 -27.23 20.32
N THR A 297 -6.54 -27.15 20.36
CA THR A 297 -5.70 -28.01 21.21
C THR A 297 -6.01 -27.79 22.70
N HIS A 298 -6.29 -26.56 23.13
CA HIS A 298 -6.51 -26.22 24.55
C HIS A 298 -7.99 -26.15 24.97
N HIS A 299 -8.93 -26.55 24.10
CA HIS A 299 -10.38 -26.49 24.32
C HIS A 299 -10.87 -25.09 24.78
N LEU A 300 -10.28 -24.04 24.21
CA LEU A 300 -10.66 -22.66 24.51
C LEU A 300 -11.94 -22.26 23.75
N PRO A 301 -12.63 -21.19 24.16
CA PRO A 301 -13.78 -20.71 23.42
C PRO A 301 -13.42 -20.32 21.97
N GLU A 302 -14.16 -20.83 20.99
CA GLU A 302 -13.95 -20.54 19.55
C GLU A 302 -14.01 -19.04 19.25
N GLU A 303 -14.80 -18.28 20.02
CA GLU A 303 -14.92 -16.84 19.89
C GLU A 303 -13.62 -16.08 20.18
N TRP A 304 -12.58 -16.75 20.72
CA TRP A 304 -11.24 -16.19 20.93
C TRP A 304 -10.38 -16.23 19.65
N ASN A 305 -10.83 -16.84 18.55
CA ASN A 305 -10.10 -16.83 17.28
C ASN A 305 -10.04 -15.41 16.66
N LEU A 306 -8.98 -15.07 15.93
CA LEU A 306 -8.88 -13.83 15.15
C LEU A 306 -9.89 -13.76 13.99
N SER A 307 -10.51 -14.87 13.59
CA SER A 307 -11.59 -14.88 12.58
C SER A 307 -12.77 -13.95 12.94
N THR A 308 -13.10 -13.78 14.23
CA THR A 308 -14.07 -12.77 14.69
C THR A 308 -13.49 -11.36 14.68
N LEU A 309 -12.17 -11.21 14.79
CA LEU A 309 -11.50 -9.94 14.52
C LEU A 309 -11.61 -9.59 13.05
N HIS A 310 -11.51 -10.55 12.12
CA HIS A 310 -11.82 -10.31 10.71
C HIS A 310 -13.28 -9.86 10.53
N ALA A 311 -14.27 -10.19 11.36
CA ALA A 311 -15.57 -9.52 11.30
C ALA A 311 -15.53 -8.05 11.77
N PHE A 312 -14.57 -7.70 12.64
CA PHE A 312 -14.34 -6.35 13.19
C PHE A 312 -13.34 -5.50 12.39
N THR A 313 -12.43 -6.13 11.64
CA THR A 313 -11.39 -5.54 10.80
C THR A 313 -11.69 -5.74 9.33
N SER A 314 -12.42 -6.78 8.90
CA SER A 314 -13.16 -6.80 7.62
C SER A 314 -14.47 -6.02 7.67
N SER A 315 -15.05 -5.67 8.82
CA SER A 315 -15.99 -4.53 8.80
C SER A 315 -15.26 -3.22 8.49
N LYS A 316 -13.93 -3.17 8.71
CA LYS A 316 -13.04 -2.08 8.29
C LYS A 316 -12.59 -2.24 6.83
N ASP A 317 -12.10 -3.41 6.41
CA ASP A 317 -11.44 -3.62 5.10
C ASP A 317 -12.30 -4.36 4.04
N ALA A 318 -13.34 -5.09 4.42
CA ALA A 318 -14.36 -5.62 3.50
C ALA A 318 -15.67 -4.84 3.66
N SER A 319 -15.66 -3.58 3.20
CA SER A 319 -16.78 -2.93 2.52
C SER A 319 -18.19 -3.49 2.82
N SER A 320 -18.68 -3.35 4.05
CA SER A 320 -20.14 -3.25 4.28
C SER A 320 -20.72 -1.98 3.63
N GLY A 321 -19.85 -1.10 3.13
CA GLY A 321 -20.17 0.03 2.26
C GLY A 321 -20.52 -0.39 0.82
N ILE A 322 -21.15 0.53 0.11
CA ILE A 322 -21.58 0.30 -1.28
C ILE A 322 -20.35 -0.01 -2.15
N PRO A 323 -20.37 -1.07 -2.97
CA PRO A 323 -19.26 -1.37 -3.86
C PRO A 323 -19.11 -0.28 -4.92
N TYR A 324 -17.87 0.11 -5.21
CA TYR A 324 -17.52 1.11 -6.21
C TYR A 324 -16.60 0.50 -7.26
N ASP A 325 -16.80 0.89 -8.52
CA ASP A 325 -15.99 0.41 -9.66
C ASP A 325 -14.56 0.99 -9.68
N TRP A 326 -14.26 1.90 -8.74
CA TRP A 326 -12.97 2.58 -8.61
C TRP A 326 -12.38 2.35 -7.22
N HIS A 327 -11.09 2.65 -7.08
CA HIS A 327 -10.40 2.47 -5.82
C HIS A 327 -10.98 3.39 -4.72
N THR A 328 -11.11 2.84 -3.52
CA THR A 328 -11.49 3.55 -2.29
C THR A 328 -10.41 3.29 -1.24
N ALA A 329 -10.21 4.21 -0.30
CA ALA A 329 -9.21 4.05 0.75
C ALA A 329 -9.78 4.41 2.12
N LEU A 330 -9.38 3.70 3.16
CA LEU A 330 -9.72 4.06 4.53
C LEU A 330 -8.74 5.11 5.07
N THR A 331 -9.27 6.01 5.88
CA THR A 331 -8.48 6.96 6.65
C THR A 331 -8.11 6.37 8.00
N GLU A 332 -7.11 6.97 8.65
CA GLU A 332 -6.76 6.63 10.04
C GLU A 332 -7.95 6.79 11.01
N ARG A 333 -8.94 7.61 10.66
CA ARG A 333 -10.17 7.85 11.43
C ARG A 333 -11.30 6.84 11.17
N GLY A 334 -11.07 5.86 10.30
CA GLY A 334 -12.07 4.86 9.91
C GLY A 334 -13.10 5.38 8.90
N GLU A 335 -12.86 6.52 8.25
CA GLU A 335 -13.71 7.01 7.17
C GLU A 335 -13.21 6.46 5.83
N ARG A 336 -14.12 6.13 4.91
CA ARG A 336 -13.77 5.66 3.57
C ARG A 336 -13.75 6.82 2.57
N ILE A 337 -12.59 7.12 2.00
CA ILE A 337 -12.44 8.03 0.87
C ILE A 337 -13.01 7.35 -0.39
N ILE A 338 -14.07 7.95 -0.94
CA ILE A 338 -14.75 7.46 -2.15
C ILE A 338 -14.49 8.34 -3.38
N GLY A 339 -13.90 9.53 -3.20
CA GLY A 339 -13.48 10.36 -4.33
C GLY A 339 -12.93 11.70 -3.89
N ILE A 340 -12.22 12.37 -4.79
CA ILE A 340 -11.61 13.67 -4.52
C ILE A 340 -11.98 14.68 -5.61
N ARG A 341 -12.17 15.94 -5.25
CA ARG A 341 -12.26 17.06 -6.20
C ARG A 341 -11.30 18.17 -5.82
N ARG A 342 -10.71 18.81 -6.82
CA ARG A 342 -9.88 20.01 -6.61
C ARG A 342 -10.76 21.20 -6.24
N LYS A 343 -10.33 22.06 -5.32
CA LYS A 343 -11.00 23.31 -4.92
C LYS A 343 -9.98 24.46 -4.88
N GLY A 344 -9.64 24.98 -6.06
CA GLY A 344 -8.60 26.00 -6.22
C GLY A 344 -7.26 25.41 -6.63
N ILE A 345 -6.16 26.14 -6.39
CA ILE A 345 -4.83 25.75 -6.86
C ILE A 345 -4.35 24.51 -6.09
N ASP A 346 -4.31 24.54 -4.76
CA ASP A 346 -3.73 23.43 -3.97
C ASP A 346 -4.62 22.97 -2.81
N ARG A 347 -5.94 22.99 -2.98
CA ARG A 347 -6.87 22.45 -1.98
C ARG A 347 -7.73 21.38 -2.59
N TYR A 348 -8.01 20.35 -1.81
CA TYR A 348 -8.90 19.26 -2.20
C TYR A 348 -10.10 19.24 -1.27
N GLN A 349 -11.25 18.88 -1.84
CA GLN A 349 -12.39 18.39 -1.09
C GLN A 349 -12.50 16.90 -1.36
N VAL A 350 -12.74 16.16 -0.30
CA VAL A 350 -12.77 14.71 -0.27
C VAL A 350 -14.19 14.31 0.03
N LEU A 351 -14.73 13.44 -0.81
CA LEU A 351 -15.99 12.78 -0.55
C LEU A 351 -15.66 11.54 0.28
N VAL A 352 -16.14 11.54 1.52
CA VAL A 352 -15.96 10.44 2.46
C VAL A 352 -17.30 9.76 2.74
N GLU A 353 -17.22 8.49 3.07
CA GLU A 353 -18.32 7.62 3.48
C GLU A 353 -17.98 7.04 4.86
N PHE A 354 -18.95 7.03 5.77
CA PHE A 354 -18.81 6.43 7.09
C PHE A 354 -20.18 5.95 7.59
N GLU A 355 -20.18 4.98 8.49
CA GLU A 355 -21.40 4.44 9.09
C GLU A 355 -21.74 5.20 10.39
N GLU A 356 -22.99 5.60 10.56
CA GLU A 356 -23.48 6.18 11.80
C GLU A 356 -24.87 5.63 12.10
N ASN A 357 -25.03 5.00 13.28
CA ASN A 357 -26.27 4.34 13.71
C ASN A 357 -26.79 3.29 12.69
N GLY A 358 -25.90 2.52 12.07
CA GLY A 358 -26.28 1.50 11.07
C GLY A 358 -26.63 2.06 9.69
N VAL A 359 -26.37 3.36 9.45
CA VAL A 359 -26.70 4.04 8.20
C VAL A 359 -25.44 4.63 7.57
N TRP A 360 -25.23 4.32 6.29
CA TRP A 360 -24.12 4.87 5.50
C TRP A 360 -24.38 6.32 5.14
N ILE A 361 -23.45 7.18 5.56
CA ILE A 361 -23.53 8.62 5.36
C ILE A 361 -22.34 9.09 4.54
N ARG A 362 -22.62 9.98 3.59
CA ARG A 362 -21.61 10.58 2.71
C ARG A 362 -21.48 12.06 2.99
N GLU A 363 -20.25 12.54 3.08
CA GLU A 363 -19.96 13.94 3.38
C GLU A 363 -18.78 14.47 2.55
N LEU A 364 -18.84 15.76 2.21
CA LEU A 364 -17.73 16.46 1.56
C LEU A 364 -16.90 17.23 2.58
N LYS A 365 -15.74 16.69 2.93
CA LYS A 365 -14.82 17.30 3.88
C LYS A 365 -13.62 17.95 3.15
N PRO A 366 -13.01 19.01 3.71
CA PRO A 366 -11.71 19.47 3.23
C PRO A 366 -10.64 18.41 3.50
N ALA A 367 -9.65 18.27 2.61
CA ALA A 367 -8.61 17.24 2.76
C ALA A 367 -7.88 17.29 4.12
N MET A 368 -7.64 18.48 4.65
CA MET A 368 -7.04 18.69 5.97
C MET A 368 -7.85 18.08 7.14
N GLU A 369 -9.16 17.96 7.00
CA GLU A 369 -10.02 17.37 8.05
C GLU A 369 -10.03 15.84 7.97
N VAL A 370 -9.85 15.30 6.76
CA VAL A 370 -9.81 13.86 6.49
C VAL A 370 -8.42 13.28 6.79
N GLY A 371 -7.37 14.04 6.50
CA GLY A 371 -5.97 13.64 6.62
C GLY A 371 -5.24 13.81 5.29
N ASP A 372 -4.41 14.85 5.16
CA ASP A 372 -3.72 15.16 3.90
C ASP A 372 -2.79 14.01 3.44
N ARG A 373 -2.27 13.21 4.37
CA ARG A 373 -1.45 12.03 4.07
C ARG A 373 -2.27 10.96 3.36
N ASP A 374 -3.44 10.61 3.91
CA ASP A 374 -4.33 9.58 3.36
C ASP A 374 -4.90 10.01 2.01
N VAL A 375 -5.28 11.29 1.90
CA VAL A 375 -5.75 11.87 0.63
C VAL A 375 -4.65 11.84 -0.44
N ARG A 376 -3.38 12.04 -0.06
CA ARG A 376 -2.26 11.95 -0.98
C ARG A 376 -2.04 10.52 -1.46
N LYS A 377 -2.01 9.54 -0.54
CA LYS A 377 -1.91 8.11 -0.86
C LYS A 377 -3.05 7.67 -1.80
N TYR A 378 -4.28 8.08 -1.48
CA TYR A 378 -5.46 7.81 -2.31
C TYR A 378 -5.28 8.34 -3.74
N ARG A 379 -4.76 9.56 -3.88
CA ARG A 379 -4.52 10.20 -5.19
C ARG A 379 -3.39 9.56 -5.99
N GLU A 380 -2.41 8.95 -5.33
CA GLU A 380 -1.31 8.24 -5.98
C GLU A 380 -1.76 6.93 -6.64
N ASN A 381 -2.93 6.40 -6.27
CA ASN A 381 -3.52 5.24 -6.94
C ASN A 381 -4.09 5.62 -8.32
N GLU A 382 -3.74 4.90 -9.39
CA GLU A 382 -4.19 5.21 -10.75
C GLU A 382 -5.72 5.09 -10.95
N LYS A 383 -6.38 4.24 -10.14
CA LYS A 383 -7.83 3.98 -10.22
C LYS A 383 -8.65 4.81 -9.24
N HIS A 384 -8.11 5.91 -8.68
CA HIS A 384 -8.88 6.78 -7.80
C HIS A 384 -9.95 7.58 -8.55
N LEU A 385 -11.07 7.88 -7.90
CA LEU A 385 -12.09 8.74 -8.49
C LEU A 385 -11.69 10.21 -8.34
N ASN A 386 -11.38 10.84 -9.48
CA ASN A 386 -11.20 12.28 -9.58
C ASN A 386 -12.48 12.95 -10.10
N ILE A 387 -13.17 13.66 -9.21
CA ILE A 387 -14.43 14.33 -9.48
C ILE A 387 -14.15 15.70 -10.11
N PRO A 388 -14.68 15.99 -11.32
CA PRO A 388 -14.38 17.23 -12.03
C PRO A 388 -14.87 18.48 -11.30
N THR A 389 -13.99 19.46 -11.12
CA THR A 389 -14.33 20.78 -10.54
C THR A 389 -14.93 21.75 -11.56
N ARG A 390 -14.58 21.60 -12.84
CA ARG A 390 -14.74 22.64 -13.88
C ARG A 390 -16.16 22.81 -14.41
N LEU A 391 -17.10 22.03 -13.93
CA LEU A 391 -18.48 22.09 -14.38
C LEU A 391 -19.22 23.12 -13.52
N THR A 392 -18.92 24.40 -13.71
CA THR A 392 -19.58 25.47 -12.94
C THR A 392 -20.94 25.83 -13.53
N ASN A 393 -21.13 25.61 -14.82
CA ASN A 393 -22.35 25.95 -15.53
C ASN A 393 -23.10 24.64 -15.83
N PHE A 394 -24.33 24.54 -15.33
CA PHE A 394 -25.28 23.50 -15.71
C PHE A 394 -26.51 24.20 -16.26
N PHE A 395 -27.07 23.64 -17.32
CA PHE A 395 -28.26 24.18 -17.99
C PHE A 395 -29.35 23.12 -18.01
N THR A 396 -30.59 23.56 -18.19
CA THR A 396 -31.74 22.66 -18.33
C THR A 396 -31.59 21.72 -19.54
N THR A 397 -30.83 22.11 -20.57
CA THR A 397 -30.50 21.25 -21.71
C THR A 397 -29.69 20.02 -21.33
N ASP A 398 -28.94 20.08 -20.23
CA ASP A 398 -28.10 18.98 -19.74
C ASP A 398 -28.93 17.84 -19.12
N ARG A 399 -30.25 18.03 -18.96
CA ARG A 399 -31.20 17.01 -18.46
C ARG A 399 -31.13 15.70 -19.23
N LYS A 400 -30.87 15.75 -20.55
CA LYS A 400 -30.76 14.56 -21.40
C LYS A 400 -29.48 13.75 -21.14
N CYS A 401 -28.44 14.40 -20.63
CA CYS A 401 -27.17 13.76 -20.32
C CYS A 401 -27.13 13.25 -18.87
N LEU A 402 -28.04 13.71 -18.01
CA LEU A 402 -28.13 13.25 -16.63
C LEU A 402 -28.74 11.84 -16.62
N LYS A 403 -27.91 10.85 -16.29
CA LYS A 403 -28.31 9.44 -16.22
C LYS A 403 -29.09 9.18 -14.94
N GLU A 404 -28.49 9.51 -13.79
CA GLU A 404 -29.12 9.30 -12.49
C GLU A 404 -28.50 10.15 -11.37
N LEU A 405 -29.23 10.23 -10.27
CA LEU A 405 -28.75 10.72 -8.98
C LEU A 405 -28.24 9.51 -8.17
N LEU A 406 -26.94 9.48 -7.88
CA LEU A 406 -26.31 8.35 -7.21
C LEU A 406 -26.51 8.41 -5.70
N TRP A 407 -26.18 9.54 -5.06
CA TRP A 407 -26.32 9.74 -3.61
C TRP A 407 -26.42 11.22 -3.24
N ILE A 408 -26.82 11.48 -1.99
CA ILE A 408 -26.95 12.81 -1.39
C ILE A 408 -26.01 12.92 -0.20
N THR A 409 -25.24 14.01 -0.14
CA THR A 409 -24.37 14.24 1.01
C THR A 409 -25.17 14.77 2.20
N ARG A 410 -24.72 14.46 3.41
CA ARG A 410 -25.22 15.09 4.64
C ARG A 410 -25.15 16.61 4.53
N SER A 411 -26.18 17.29 5.04
CA SER A 411 -26.19 18.75 5.09
C SER A 411 -25.12 19.26 6.05
N LYS A 412 -24.24 20.14 5.59
CA LYS A 412 -23.21 20.73 6.47
C LYS A 412 -23.87 21.51 7.61
N LYS A 413 -23.43 21.27 8.85
CA LYS A 413 -23.76 22.09 10.02
C LYS A 413 -23.10 23.47 9.87
N THR A 414 -23.64 24.34 9.02
CA THR A 414 -23.21 25.74 9.03
C THR A 414 -23.90 26.44 10.20
N PHE A 415 -23.13 26.91 11.17
CA PHE A 415 -23.60 27.75 12.28
C PHE A 415 -24.45 28.89 11.71
N ARG A 416 -25.74 28.95 12.09
CA ARG A 416 -26.72 29.82 11.44
C ARG A 416 -26.73 31.20 12.08
N ASP A 417 -26.74 32.21 11.21
CA ASP A 417 -27.31 33.51 11.52
C ASP A 417 -28.85 33.39 11.36
N PRO A 418 -29.64 33.51 12.44
CA PRO A 418 -31.10 33.31 12.40
C PRO A 418 -31.84 34.30 11.49
N SER A 419 -31.19 35.38 11.05
CA SER A 419 -31.77 36.39 10.17
C SER A 419 -31.87 35.98 8.69
N LYS A 420 -31.17 34.93 8.25
CA LYS A 420 -31.16 34.49 6.84
C LYS A 420 -32.05 33.27 6.62
N ARG A 421 -33.24 33.48 6.01
CA ARG A 421 -34.06 32.39 5.48
C ARG A 421 -33.27 31.66 4.40
N LEU A 422 -32.83 30.41 4.65
CA LEU A 422 -32.20 29.60 3.61
C LEU A 422 -33.25 29.19 2.58
N THR A 423 -32.95 29.45 1.31
CA THR A 423 -33.78 29.06 0.16
C THR A 423 -33.48 27.63 -0.32
N SER A 424 -32.37 27.02 0.10
CA SER A 424 -31.98 25.66 -0.31
C SER A 424 -31.23 24.91 0.81
N PRO A 425 -31.44 23.59 0.97
CA PRO A 425 -30.70 22.78 1.94
C PRO A 425 -29.21 22.71 1.58
N ALA A 426 -28.35 22.69 2.60
CA ALA A 426 -26.88 22.68 2.45
C ALA A 426 -26.33 21.27 2.15
N ALA A 427 -26.99 20.54 1.25
CA ALA A 427 -26.60 19.22 0.77
C ALA A 427 -26.17 19.29 -0.70
N ASP A 428 -25.13 18.52 -1.03
CA ASP A 428 -24.66 18.34 -2.40
C ASP A 428 -25.24 17.03 -2.97
N CYS A 429 -25.55 17.05 -4.27
CA CYS A 429 -26.11 15.96 -5.04
C CYS A 429 -25.03 15.34 -5.92
N CYS A 430 -24.75 14.06 -5.75
CA CYS A 430 -23.76 13.35 -6.56
C CYS A 430 -24.48 12.62 -7.69
N VAL A 431 -24.17 12.98 -8.92
CA VAL A 431 -24.91 12.55 -10.12
C VAL A 431 -23.98 11.90 -11.12
N GLN A 432 -24.53 10.96 -11.91
CA GLN A 432 -23.85 10.37 -13.04
C GLN A 432 -24.37 10.96 -14.35
N PHE A 433 -23.47 11.34 -15.24
CA PHE A 433 -23.79 11.74 -16.60
C PHE A 433 -23.44 10.64 -17.61
N SER A 434 -24.22 10.50 -18.68
CA SER A 434 -23.97 9.57 -19.79
C SER A 434 -22.86 10.02 -20.75
N GLY A 435 -22.08 11.04 -20.39
CA GLY A 435 -20.98 11.59 -21.18
C GLY A 435 -21.29 12.94 -21.83
N GLY A 436 -20.53 13.30 -22.88
CA GLY A 436 -20.65 14.55 -23.61
C GLY A 436 -19.74 15.65 -23.05
N ARG A 437 -20.27 16.86 -22.86
CA ARG A 437 -19.47 18.00 -22.34
C ARG A 437 -18.94 17.79 -20.91
N PHE A 438 -19.46 16.77 -20.22
CA PHE A 438 -19.10 16.40 -18.85
C PHE A 438 -17.93 15.43 -18.78
N GLY A 439 -17.44 14.93 -19.92
CA GLY A 439 -16.31 14.01 -20.02
C GLY A 439 -16.72 12.64 -20.55
N ALA A 440 -16.01 11.61 -20.09
CA ALA A 440 -16.30 10.22 -20.44
C ALA A 440 -17.71 9.81 -19.99
N GLU A 441 -18.26 8.80 -20.66
CA GLU A 441 -19.50 8.16 -20.23
C GLU A 441 -19.34 7.66 -18.78
N GLY A 442 -20.38 7.86 -17.97
CA GLY A 442 -20.36 7.50 -16.56
C GLY A 442 -19.68 8.53 -15.64
N CYS A 443 -19.33 9.72 -16.14
CA CYS A 443 -18.70 10.77 -15.34
C CYS A 443 -19.55 11.17 -14.13
N ILE A 444 -18.94 11.13 -12.95
CA ILE A 444 -19.57 11.49 -11.68
C ILE A 444 -19.27 12.94 -11.34
N CYS A 445 -20.31 13.70 -11.05
CA CYS A 445 -20.25 15.12 -10.72
C CYS A 445 -20.96 15.41 -9.41
N ILE A 446 -20.53 16.48 -8.73
CA ILE A 446 -21.16 16.96 -7.52
C ILE A 446 -21.82 18.31 -7.79
N LEU A 447 -23.12 18.36 -7.62
CA LEU A 447 -23.97 19.53 -7.80
C LEU A 447 -24.44 20.07 -6.46
N THR A 448 -24.62 21.38 -6.35
CA THR A 448 -25.44 21.91 -5.26
C THR A 448 -26.90 21.56 -5.53
N PHE A 449 -27.72 21.49 -4.48
CA PHE A 449 -29.16 21.27 -4.60
C PHE A 449 -29.83 22.17 -5.68
N SER A 450 -29.55 23.48 -5.65
CA SER A 450 -30.14 24.44 -6.60
C SER A 450 -29.74 24.16 -8.06
N LYS A 451 -28.51 23.66 -8.29
CA LYS A 451 -28.06 23.27 -9.65
C LYS A 451 -28.75 21.99 -10.12
N PHE A 452 -28.96 21.05 -9.21
CA PHE A 452 -29.71 19.83 -9.53
C PHE A 452 -31.18 20.14 -9.87
N GLU A 453 -31.83 21.04 -9.11
CA GLU A 453 -33.16 21.57 -9.43
C GLU A 453 -33.21 22.25 -10.81
N GLN A 454 -32.17 23.00 -11.18
CA GLN A 454 -32.09 23.65 -12.50
C GLN A 454 -32.08 22.64 -13.66
N ILE A 455 -31.50 21.45 -13.45
CA ILE A 455 -31.43 20.38 -14.46
C ILE A 455 -32.74 19.57 -14.50
N ARG A 456 -33.26 19.13 -13.34
CA ARG A 456 -34.40 18.21 -13.28
C ARG A 456 -35.76 18.90 -13.18
N SER A 457 -35.82 20.21 -12.94
CA SER A 457 -36.97 20.94 -12.38
C SER A 457 -37.13 20.69 -10.88
N LYS A 458 -37.76 21.64 -10.18
CA LYS A 458 -37.92 21.61 -8.73
C LYS A 458 -38.68 20.38 -8.21
N ALA A 459 -39.79 20.03 -8.87
CA ALA A 459 -40.62 18.89 -8.46
C ALA A 459 -39.88 17.56 -8.66
N ASP A 460 -39.33 17.33 -9.86
CA ASP A 460 -38.64 16.08 -10.16
C ASP A 460 -37.36 15.91 -9.33
N ALA A 461 -36.60 16.99 -9.12
CA ALA A 461 -35.40 16.95 -8.28
C ALA A 461 -35.72 16.54 -6.84
N LYS A 462 -36.81 17.07 -6.27
CA LYS A 462 -37.25 16.70 -4.92
C LYS A 462 -37.63 15.22 -4.86
N THR A 463 -38.41 14.74 -5.82
CA THR A 463 -38.83 13.34 -5.92
C THR A 463 -37.63 12.39 -6.07
N ASP A 464 -36.63 12.75 -6.88
CA ASP A 464 -35.40 11.95 -7.04
C ASP A 464 -34.59 11.90 -5.74
N ILE A 465 -34.47 13.02 -5.03
CA ILE A 465 -33.79 13.10 -3.74
C ILE A 465 -34.51 12.26 -2.69
N GLU A 466 -35.83 12.36 -2.57
CA GLU A 466 -36.63 11.53 -1.66
C GLU A 466 -36.44 10.04 -1.96
N ARG A 467 -36.42 9.67 -3.23
CA ARG A 467 -36.19 8.27 -3.66
C ARG A 467 -34.84 7.76 -3.20
N VAL A 468 -33.76 8.52 -3.44
CA VAL A 468 -32.39 8.15 -3.06
C VAL A 468 -32.23 8.15 -1.54
N CYS A 469 -32.77 9.15 -0.84
CA CYS A 469 -32.76 9.20 0.61
C CYS A 469 -33.49 7.99 1.24
N LYS A 470 -34.65 7.62 0.69
CA LYS A 470 -35.39 6.43 1.12
C LYS A 470 -34.63 5.13 0.86
N ARG A 471 -33.97 5.00 -0.30
CA ARG A 471 -33.12 3.85 -0.64
C ARG A 471 -31.99 3.68 0.37
N ASP A 472 -31.35 4.79 0.75
CA ASP A 472 -30.20 4.80 1.65
C ASP A 472 -30.60 4.91 3.14
N ASN A 473 -31.89 4.84 3.46
CA ASN A 473 -32.45 4.99 4.81
C ASN A 473 -31.98 6.27 5.54
N ILE A 474 -31.81 7.38 4.80
CA ILE A 474 -31.46 8.70 5.33
C ILE A 474 -32.65 9.65 5.22
N LYS A 475 -32.73 10.63 6.12
CA LYS A 475 -33.74 11.69 6.03
C LYS A 475 -33.40 12.66 4.90
N PRO A 476 -34.40 13.14 4.12
CA PRO A 476 -34.17 14.17 3.13
C PRO A 476 -33.57 15.45 3.73
N PRO A 477 -32.74 16.20 2.97
CA PRO A 477 -32.00 17.34 3.51
C PRO A 477 -32.85 18.44 4.15
N TRP A 478 -34.12 18.61 3.73
CA TRP A 478 -35.02 19.62 4.31
C TRP A 478 -35.67 19.18 5.62
N GLU A 479 -35.76 17.89 5.92
CA GLU A 479 -36.26 17.37 7.20
C GLU A 479 -35.18 17.40 8.28
N CYS A 480 -33.92 17.25 7.88
CA CYS A 480 -32.78 17.41 8.79
C CYS A 480 -32.71 18.83 9.39
N VAL A 481 -33.24 19.84 8.69
CA VAL A 481 -33.22 21.24 9.13
C VAL A 481 -34.07 21.49 10.38
N GLU A 482 -35.15 20.74 10.59
CA GLU A 482 -36.07 20.97 11.72
C GLU A 482 -35.54 20.42 13.05
N ALA A 483 -34.81 19.30 13.03
CA ALA A 483 -34.19 18.73 14.23
C ALA A 483 -33.22 19.71 14.93
N TYR A 484 -32.58 20.61 14.18
CA TYR A 484 -31.63 21.58 14.73
C TYR A 484 -32.27 22.79 15.42
N LYS A 485 -33.60 23.00 15.31
CA LYS A 485 -34.29 24.04 16.09
C LYS A 485 -34.54 23.59 17.53
N THR A 486 -34.71 22.28 17.74
CA THR A 486 -35.09 21.71 19.04
C THR A 486 -33.92 21.70 20.03
N ASP A 487 -32.70 21.39 19.57
CA ASP A 487 -31.48 21.38 20.40
C ASP A 487 -31.07 22.78 20.90
N GLN A 488 -31.48 23.84 20.20
CA GLN A 488 -31.21 25.22 20.61
C GLN A 488 -32.16 25.68 21.73
N ALA A 489 -33.40 25.17 21.76
CA ALA A 489 -34.41 25.54 22.76
C ALA A 489 -34.11 24.90 24.12
N THR A 490 -33.53 23.69 24.15
CA THR A 490 -33.07 23.01 25.37
C THR A 490 -31.87 23.68 26.03
N LEU A 491 -31.07 24.45 25.27
CA LEU A 491 -29.96 25.24 25.83
C LEU A 491 -30.41 26.59 26.44
N THR A 492 -31.58 27.09 26.08
CA THR A 492 -32.13 28.36 26.61
C THR A 492 -33.20 28.18 27.69
N GLY A 493 -33.50 26.94 28.09
CA GLY A 493 -34.60 26.58 28.99
C GLY A 493 -34.30 26.67 30.50
N VAL A 494 -33.20 27.28 30.93
CA VAL A 494 -32.90 27.49 32.36
C VAL A 494 -32.88 28.99 32.65
N THR A 495 -34.06 29.54 32.96
CA THR A 495 -34.34 30.51 34.03
C THR A 495 -35.72 31.11 33.78
N ASP A 496 -36.76 30.46 34.28
CA ASP A 496 -37.98 31.17 34.64
C ASP A 496 -38.63 30.47 35.84
N VAL A 497 -38.12 30.78 37.03
CA VAL A 497 -38.79 30.48 38.31
C VAL A 497 -38.73 31.73 39.19
N SER A 498 -39.84 32.44 39.18
CA SER A 498 -40.51 33.10 40.32
C SER A 498 -39.65 33.69 41.44
N ARG A 499 -39.45 35.01 41.34
CA ARG A 499 -39.81 36.05 42.32
C ARG A 499 -39.95 35.62 43.80
N SER A 500 -38.86 35.75 44.55
CA SER A 500 -38.88 36.22 45.94
C SER A 500 -37.59 37.01 46.23
N GLU A 501 -37.72 38.21 46.80
CA GLU A 501 -36.59 39.07 47.20
C GLU A 501 -35.75 38.38 48.30
N PRO A 502 -34.43 38.61 48.37
CA PRO A 502 -33.97 39.67 49.26
C PRO A 502 -32.70 40.43 48.84
N LYS A 503 -32.59 41.62 49.42
CA LYS A 503 -31.48 42.58 49.38
C LYS A 503 -30.14 41.95 49.82
N ALA A 504 -29.30 41.53 48.87
CA ALA A 504 -27.86 41.27 49.10
C ALA A 504 -27.01 41.14 47.81
N VAL A 505 -27.45 41.67 46.65
CA VAL A 505 -26.85 41.34 45.33
C VAL A 505 -25.97 42.47 44.74
N ASP A 506 -25.92 43.65 45.34
CA ASP A 506 -25.20 44.78 44.73
C ASP A 506 -23.67 44.67 44.76
N THR A 507 -23.09 43.92 45.71
CA THR A 507 -21.62 43.73 45.75
C THR A 507 -21.15 42.70 44.72
N GLY A 508 -21.89 41.60 44.55
CA GLY A 508 -21.53 40.54 43.59
C GLY A 508 -21.64 40.98 42.13
N MET A 509 -22.59 41.85 41.79
CA MET A 509 -22.73 42.37 40.42
C MET A 509 -21.62 43.35 40.04
N ALA A 510 -21.00 44.05 41.00
CA ALA A 510 -19.87 44.92 40.73
C ALA A 510 -18.59 44.12 40.41
N GLU A 511 -18.34 43.03 41.14
CA GLU A 511 -17.24 42.11 40.87
C GLU A 511 -17.41 41.40 39.52
N LEU A 512 -18.64 40.96 39.21
CA LEU A 512 -18.94 40.29 37.95
C LEU A 512 -18.80 41.21 36.74
N ARG A 513 -19.18 42.50 36.87
CA ARG A 513 -18.92 43.52 35.83
C ARG A 513 -17.43 43.79 35.63
N THR A 514 -16.66 43.82 36.72
CA THR A 514 -15.21 44.01 36.66
C THR A 514 -14.52 42.82 35.99
N MET A 515 -14.98 41.60 36.30
CA MET A 515 -14.49 40.38 35.66
C MET A 515 -14.82 40.33 34.16
N MET A 516 -16.04 40.72 33.76
CA MET A 516 -16.40 40.82 32.34
C MET A 516 -15.60 41.90 31.59
N ALA A 517 -15.33 43.04 32.22
CA ALA A 517 -14.48 44.08 31.64
C ALA A 517 -13.04 43.58 31.42
N ASN A 518 -12.47 42.89 32.41
CA ASN A 518 -11.16 42.25 32.28
C ASN A 518 -11.14 41.19 31.17
N LEU A 519 -12.17 40.35 31.09
CA LEU A 519 -12.30 39.33 30.05
C LEU A 519 -12.35 39.95 28.64
N THR A 520 -13.10 41.05 28.49
CA THR A 520 -13.20 41.80 27.23
C THR A 520 -11.84 42.37 26.82
N THR A 521 -11.08 42.86 27.80
CA THR A 521 -9.74 43.42 27.57
C THR A 521 -8.74 42.35 27.13
N VAL A 522 -8.74 41.19 27.79
CA VAL A 522 -7.92 40.02 27.42
C VAL A 522 -8.31 39.50 26.04
N THR A 523 -9.60 39.41 25.73
CA THR A 523 -10.09 38.97 24.42
C THR A 523 -9.63 39.90 23.31
N LYS A 524 -9.65 41.22 23.56
CA LYS A 524 -9.15 42.22 22.61
C LYS A 524 -7.65 42.07 22.39
N GLN A 525 -6.85 41.92 23.45
CA GLN A 525 -5.39 41.70 23.35
C GLN A 525 -5.07 40.44 22.55
N ASN A 526 -5.73 39.32 22.87
CA ASN A 526 -5.55 38.07 22.13
C ASN A 526 -5.93 38.21 20.64
N SER A 527 -6.98 38.98 20.33
CA SER A 527 -7.38 39.23 18.94
C SER A 527 -6.34 40.06 18.16
N GLU A 528 -5.68 41.00 18.82
CA GLU A 528 -4.62 41.83 18.24
C GLU A 528 -3.34 41.02 18.02
N GLU A 529 -2.99 40.12 18.96
CA GLU A 529 -1.86 39.21 18.85
C GLU A 529 -2.04 38.20 17.71
N ILE A 530 -3.22 37.59 17.58
CA ILE A 530 -3.57 36.71 16.46
C ILE A 530 -3.49 37.48 15.13
N ALA A 531 -3.95 38.73 15.10
CA ALA A 531 -3.85 39.57 13.89
C ALA A 531 -2.40 39.89 13.53
N ALA A 532 -1.52 40.11 14.52
CA ALA A 532 -0.09 40.33 14.32
C ALA A 532 0.61 39.06 13.78
N LEU A 533 0.38 37.90 14.39
CA LEU A 533 0.91 36.61 13.93
C LEU A 533 0.47 36.29 12.50
N THR A 534 -0.80 36.57 12.17
CA THR A 534 -1.32 36.39 10.82
C THR A 534 -0.62 37.29 9.79
N ARG A 535 -0.22 38.51 10.17
CA ARG A 535 0.53 39.41 9.27
C ARG A 535 1.96 38.91 9.04
N VAL A 536 2.64 38.43 10.08
CA VAL A 536 3.98 37.84 9.98
C VAL A 536 3.96 36.62 9.06
N SER A 537 3.05 35.66 9.31
CA SER A 537 2.90 34.46 8.48
C SER A 537 2.59 34.78 7.01
N ARG A 538 1.77 35.80 6.73
CA ARG A 538 1.51 36.28 5.36
C ARG A 538 2.74 36.88 4.69
N SER A 539 3.61 37.56 5.44
CA SER A 539 4.83 38.15 4.89
C SER A 539 5.87 37.08 4.56
N GLU A 540 6.06 36.09 5.43
CA GLU A 540 6.95 34.95 5.21
C GLU A 540 6.47 34.10 4.03
N SER A 541 5.16 33.83 3.96
CA SER A 541 4.56 33.11 2.83
C SER A 541 4.80 33.83 1.48
N LYS A 542 4.83 35.16 1.46
CA LYS A 542 5.13 35.93 0.24
C LYS A 542 6.60 35.83 -0.15
N ALA A 543 7.52 35.85 0.82
CA ALA A 543 8.94 35.67 0.58
C ALA A 543 9.23 34.30 -0.03
N VAL A 544 8.72 33.23 0.61
CA VAL A 544 8.87 31.85 0.13
C VAL A 544 8.29 31.66 -1.28
N ASN A 545 7.11 32.22 -1.56
CA ASN A 545 6.51 32.15 -2.90
C ASN A 545 7.35 32.87 -3.97
N THR A 546 8.08 33.92 -3.59
CA THR A 546 8.99 34.63 -4.49
C THR A 546 10.21 33.77 -4.81
N GLU A 547 10.82 33.15 -3.80
CA GLU A 547 11.94 32.21 -3.99
C GLU A 547 11.56 30.99 -4.84
N ILE A 548 10.35 30.43 -4.63
CA ILE A 548 9.83 29.33 -5.47
C ILE A 548 9.67 29.77 -6.93
N ALA A 549 9.24 31.00 -7.19
CA ALA A 549 9.12 31.52 -8.55
C ALA A 549 10.49 31.69 -9.24
N GLU A 550 11.50 32.13 -8.50
CA GLU A 550 12.88 32.22 -8.98
C GLU A 550 13.47 30.85 -9.29
N LEU A 551 13.28 29.86 -8.40
CA LEU A 551 13.69 28.47 -8.63
C LEU A 551 13.04 27.86 -9.87
N ARG A 552 11.73 28.10 -10.09
CA ARG A 552 11.04 27.64 -11.30
C ARG A 552 11.63 28.26 -12.57
N THR A 553 12.02 29.53 -12.50
CA THR A 553 12.65 30.23 -13.63
C THR A 553 14.04 29.67 -13.94
N MET A 554 14.84 29.38 -12.91
CA MET A 554 16.14 28.73 -13.07
C MET A 554 16.00 27.31 -13.65
N MET A 555 15.05 26.52 -13.15
CA MET A 555 14.80 25.17 -13.65
C MET A 555 14.32 25.17 -15.11
N GLY A 556 13.46 26.12 -15.51
CA GLY A 556 13.08 26.31 -16.91
C GLY A 556 14.26 26.64 -17.82
N THR A 557 15.20 27.45 -17.33
CA THR A 557 16.44 27.79 -18.05
C THR A 557 17.34 26.57 -18.21
N LEU A 558 17.46 25.74 -17.16
CA LEU A 558 18.24 24.50 -17.19
C LEU A 558 17.65 23.49 -18.19
N ILE A 559 16.33 23.26 -18.16
CA ILE A 559 15.63 22.36 -19.09
C ILE A 559 15.85 22.82 -20.54
N THR A 560 15.74 24.13 -20.81
CA THR A 560 15.98 24.69 -22.15
C THR A 560 17.43 24.45 -22.59
N THR A 561 18.39 24.62 -21.67
CA THR A 561 19.81 24.39 -21.95
C THR A 561 20.09 22.91 -22.25
N MET A 562 19.52 21.99 -21.46
CA MET A 562 19.64 20.55 -21.69
C MET A 562 19.01 20.12 -23.02
N SER A 563 17.85 20.66 -23.36
CA SER A 563 17.19 20.39 -24.65
C SER A 563 18.06 20.82 -25.82
N ASN A 564 18.66 22.02 -25.76
CA ASN A 564 19.57 22.51 -26.77
C ASN A 564 20.85 21.65 -26.88
N MET A 565 21.41 21.19 -25.75
CA MET A 565 22.58 20.29 -25.77
C MET A 565 22.23 18.95 -26.43
N ASN A 566 21.07 18.38 -26.12
CA ASN A 566 20.62 17.12 -26.73
C ASN A 566 20.40 17.26 -28.23
N GLN A 567 19.75 18.35 -28.67
CA GLN A 567 19.54 18.61 -30.09
C GLN A 567 20.87 18.83 -30.85
N ASN A 568 21.85 19.47 -30.21
CA ASN A 568 23.18 19.62 -30.81
C ASN A 568 23.92 18.28 -30.88
N ARG A 569 23.81 17.44 -29.85
CA ARG A 569 24.40 16.09 -29.83
C ARG A 569 23.81 15.21 -30.93
N GLU A 570 22.51 15.28 -31.15
CA GLU A 570 21.83 14.54 -32.22
C GLU A 570 22.31 14.98 -33.61
N LYS A 571 22.42 16.29 -33.85
CA LYS A 571 23.02 16.82 -35.10
C LYS A 571 24.47 16.42 -35.29
N ASP A 572 25.26 16.34 -34.22
CA ASP A 572 26.64 15.90 -34.30
C ASP A 572 26.76 14.40 -34.58
N ASN A 573 25.84 13.58 -34.06
CA ASN A 573 25.71 12.17 -34.42
C ASN A 573 25.34 11.99 -35.90
N GLU A 574 24.35 12.73 -36.41
CA GLU A 574 23.97 12.69 -37.84
C GLU A 574 25.16 13.05 -38.75
N ARG A 575 25.95 14.06 -38.36
CA ARG A 575 27.17 14.44 -39.09
C ARG A 575 28.23 13.34 -39.05
N PHE A 576 28.34 12.63 -37.94
CA PHE A 576 29.27 11.52 -37.78
C PHE A 576 28.89 10.34 -38.68
N GLU A 577 27.61 9.93 -38.69
CA GLU A 577 27.10 8.88 -39.57
C GLU A 577 27.26 9.23 -41.06
N ALA A 578 27.04 10.50 -41.42
CA ALA A 578 27.28 10.98 -42.79
C ALA A 578 28.77 10.91 -43.18
N LEU A 579 29.68 11.20 -42.24
CA LEU A 579 31.12 11.06 -42.44
C LEU A 579 31.52 9.59 -42.60
N GLU A 580 31.01 8.70 -41.75
CA GLU A 580 31.27 7.25 -41.86
C GLU A 580 30.80 6.70 -43.20
N SER A 581 29.59 7.06 -43.64
CA SER A 581 29.05 6.67 -44.94
C SER A 581 29.92 7.16 -46.10
N LYS A 582 30.47 8.38 -45.99
CA LYS A 582 31.38 8.94 -47.00
C LYS A 582 32.74 8.26 -47.00
N VAL A 583 33.28 7.90 -45.83
CA VAL A 583 34.55 7.15 -45.73
C VAL A 583 34.37 5.76 -46.33
N LYS A 584 33.26 5.08 -46.04
CA LYS A 584 32.94 3.76 -46.61
C LYS A 584 32.86 3.79 -48.14
N SER A 585 32.18 4.77 -48.73
CA SER A 585 32.09 4.88 -50.19
C SER A 585 33.44 5.18 -50.87
N LEU A 586 34.32 5.93 -50.20
CA LEU A 586 35.69 6.15 -50.68
C LEU A 586 36.53 4.87 -50.64
N MET A 587 36.40 4.05 -49.59
CA MET A 587 37.09 2.76 -49.50
C MET A 587 36.60 1.78 -50.58
N ASP A 588 35.29 1.70 -50.80
CA ASP A 588 34.70 0.84 -51.83
C ASP A 588 35.10 1.27 -53.26
N GLY A 589 35.26 2.59 -53.49
CA GLY A 589 35.76 3.13 -54.74
C GLY A 589 37.23 2.81 -55.00
N ALA A 590 38.08 2.95 -53.97
CA ALA A 590 39.49 2.59 -54.05
C ALA A 590 39.70 1.10 -54.36
N ALA A 591 38.90 0.22 -53.73
CA ALA A 591 38.95 -1.22 -53.97
C ALA A 591 38.56 -1.65 -55.40
N LYS A 592 37.81 -0.81 -56.14
CA LYS A 592 37.42 -1.08 -57.54
C LYS A 592 38.42 -0.55 -58.58
N THR A 593 39.38 0.28 -58.17
CA THR A 593 40.31 0.96 -59.07
C THR A 593 41.76 0.49 -58.94
N GLY A 594 42.07 -0.29 -57.90
CA GLY A 594 43.27 -1.12 -57.81
C GLY A 594 42.97 -2.54 -58.25
#